data_AF-A0A3C1UX23-F1
#
_entry.id   AF-A0A3C1UX23-F1
#
_cell.length_a   1.000
_cell.length_b   1.000
_cell.length_c   1.000
_cell.angle_alpha   90.00
_cell.angle_beta   90.00
_cell.angle_gamma   90.00
#
_symmetry.space_group_name_H-M   'P 1'
#
loop_
_entity.id
_entity.type
_entity.pdbx_description
1 polymer ?
#
loop_
_entity_poly.entity_id
_entity_poly.type
_entity_poly.pdbx_seq_one_letter_code
_entity_poly.pdbx_strand_id
1 'polypeptide(L)'
;MGEHSFGNVIAAGRPDTQDLAKCADFGRQIAFWLKDATVGDFSLKVPGNYPYRARGAQSGIPHEISGDCIFCLHCAEVCPTGAISTKSPAIKDMSRCIKCQACAKKCPKGARIVPGGFVETMVEKLSAMCGEGRKKPQLFLGR
;
A
#
# COMPACT_ATOMS: atom_id res chain seq x y z
N MET A 1 4.72 7.05 -5.36
CA MET A 1 4.06 6.68 -6.63
C MET A 1 4.22 5.19 -6.81
N GLY A 2 3.15 4.43 -7.06
CA GLY A 2 3.26 2.98 -7.21
C GLY A 2 1.93 2.31 -7.52
N GLU A 3 2.03 1.06 -7.94
CA GLU A 3 0.91 0.14 -8.16
C GLU A 3 0.14 -0.11 -6.85
N HIS A 4 -1.19 -0.25 -6.96
CA HIS A 4 -2.03 -0.53 -5.80
C HIS A 4 -1.83 -1.95 -5.25
N SER A 5 -1.99 -2.13 -3.95
CA SER A 5 -1.77 -3.41 -3.27
C SER A 5 -2.75 -4.53 -3.68
N PHE A 6 -3.88 -4.19 -4.29
CA PHE A 6 -4.96 -5.12 -4.69
C PHE A 6 -4.82 -5.70 -6.11
N GLY A 7 -3.71 -5.47 -6.80
CA GLY A 7 -3.47 -6.13 -8.09
C GLY A 7 -2.63 -5.29 -9.05
N ASN A 8 -2.68 -5.64 -10.32
CA ASN A 8 -1.97 -5.02 -11.45
C ASN A 8 -2.91 -4.19 -12.34
N VAL A 9 -4.04 -3.73 -11.80
CA VAL A 9 -5.05 -2.97 -12.58
C VAL A 9 -4.91 -1.47 -12.33
N ILE A 10 -4.71 -1.07 -11.07
CA ILE A 10 -4.65 0.35 -10.68
C ILE A 10 -3.19 0.77 -10.58
N ALA A 11 -2.80 1.74 -11.43
CA ALA A 11 -1.42 2.21 -11.53
C ALA A 11 -0.41 1.09 -11.85
N ALA A 12 -0.83 0.14 -12.70
CA ALA A 12 -0.04 -1.01 -13.11
C ALA A 12 1.37 -0.64 -13.58
N GLY A 13 2.37 -1.40 -13.16
CA GLY A 13 3.77 -1.20 -13.58
C GLY A 13 4.44 0.05 -13.01
N ARG A 14 3.80 0.76 -12.07
CA ARG A 14 4.40 1.89 -11.35
C ARG A 14 5.04 1.42 -10.04
N PRO A 15 6.13 2.05 -9.57
CA PRO A 15 6.86 3.13 -10.21
C PRO A 15 7.65 2.67 -11.44
N ASP A 16 7.57 3.42 -12.53
CA ASP A 16 8.41 3.24 -13.71
C ASP A 16 9.54 4.29 -13.77
N THR A 17 10.28 4.34 -14.88
CA THR A 17 11.38 5.30 -15.07
C THR A 17 10.93 6.77 -14.95
N GLN A 18 9.72 7.11 -15.40
CA GLN A 18 9.19 8.48 -15.29
C GLN A 18 8.81 8.83 -13.85
N ASP A 19 8.32 7.85 -13.08
CA ASP A 19 8.05 8.04 -11.66
C ASP A 19 9.34 8.21 -10.86
N LEU A 20 10.34 7.38 -11.13
CA LEU A 20 11.64 7.45 -10.48
C LEU A 20 12.34 8.78 -10.78
N ALA A 21 12.27 9.27 -12.02
CA ALA A 21 12.80 10.59 -12.37
C ALA A 21 12.14 11.70 -11.53
N LYS A 22 10.81 11.71 -11.42
CA LYS A 22 10.10 12.70 -10.59
C LYS A 22 10.44 12.60 -9.10
N CYS A 23 10.60 11.39 -8.57
CA CYS A 23 11.07 11.19 -7.19
C CYS A 23 12.46 11.79 -7.00
N ALA A 24 13.38 11.54 -7.93
CA ALA A 24 14.75 12.07 -7.87
C ALA A 24 14.75 13.60 -7.97
N ASP A 25 13.97 14.18 -8.87
CA ASP A 25 13.83 15.63 -9.05
C ASP A 25 13.29 16.29 -7.78
N PHE A 26 12.27 15.68 -7.15
CA PHE A 26 11.72 16.19 -5.90
C PHE A 26 12.72 16.08 -4.74
N GLY A 27 13.46 14.97 -4.65
CA GLY A 27 14.54 14.82 -3.68
C GLY A 27 15.63 15.89 -3.81
N ARG A 28 16.01 16.26 -5.04
CA ARG A 28 16.97 17.36 -5.27
C ARG A 28 16.43 18.71 -4.81
N GLN A 29 15.14 18.98 -5.01
CA GLN A 29 14.50 20.22 -4.53
C GLN A 29 14.50 20.27 -3.00
N ILE A 30 14.17 19.17 -2.32
CA ILE A 30 14.23 19.08 -0.86
C ILE A 30 15.65 19.33 -0.36
N ALA A 31 16.65 18.66 -0.96
CA ALA A 31 18.05 18.82 -0.57
C ALA A 31 18.55 20.26 -0.75
N PHE A 32 18.09 20.95 -1.81
CA PHE A 32 18.39 22.36 -2.02
C PHE A 32 17.75 23.23 -0.93
N TRP A 33 16.45 23.04 -0.67
CA TRP A 33 15.71 23.79 0.36
C TRP A 33 16.32 23.62 1.75
N LEU A 34 16.75 22.41 2.10
CA LEU A 34 17.35 22.11 3.41
C LEU A 34 18.68 22.81 3.69
N LYS A 35 19.34 23.40 2.68
CA LYS A 35 20.61 24.12 2.90
C LYS A 35 20.43 25.36 3.77
N ASP A 36 19.31 26.06 3.57
CA ASP A 36 19.02 27.35 4.21
C ASP A 36 17.82 27.25 5.15
N ALA A 37 17.20 26.07 5.27
CA ALA A 37 16.04 25.87 6.12
C ALA A 37 16.43 25.80 7.60
N THR A 38 15.75 26.61 8.42
CA THR A 38 15.79 26.49 9.88
C THR A 38 14.66 25.60 10.37
N VAL A 39 14.97 24.68 11.29
CA VAL A 39 13.95 23.85 11.94
C VAL A 39 12.95 24.74 12.66
N GLY A 40 11.68 24.69 12.25
CA GLY A 40 10.57 25.43 12.88
C GLY A 40 9.92 26.49 11.99
N ASP A 41 10.56 26.92 10.91
CA ASP A 41 9.94 27.73 9.85
C ASP A 41 9.43 26.77 8.77
N PHE A 42 8.24 26.20 9.01
CA PHE A 42 7.61 25.27 8.06
C PHE A 42 6.09 25.34 8.13
N SER A 43 5.49 25.78 7.05
CA SER A 43 4.06 25.82 6.77
C SER A 43 3.79 25.14 5.43
N LEU A 44 3.10 24.01 5.48
CA LEU A 44 2.70 23.22 4.31
C LEU A 44 1.18 23.23 4.16
N LYS A 45 0.69 23.74 3.03
CA LYS A 45 -0.73 23.65 2.65
C LYS A 45 -0.91 22.54 1.63
N VAL A 46 -1.58 21.45 2.02
CA VAL A 46 -1.93 20.34 1.13
C VAL A 46 -3.45 20.28 0.97
N PRO A 47 -3.98 20.19 -0.26
CA PRO A 47 -5.41 19.98 -0.49
C PRO A 47 -5.92 18.74 0.25
N GLY A 48 -7.08 18.85 0.88
CA GLY A 48 -7.68 17.74 1.61
C GLY A 48 -8.84 18.17 2.49
N ASN A 49 -9.59 17.20 2.97
CA ASN A 49 -10.67 17.44 3.92
C ASN A 49 -10.10 17.40 5.35
N TYR A 50 -10.17 18.54 6.02
CA TYR A 50 -9.77 18.73 7.41
C TYR A 50 -10.95 19.27 8.22
N PRO A 51 -11.17 18.78 9.47
CA PRO A 51 -10.44 17.70 10.13
C PRO A 51 -10.66 16.33 9.48
N TYR A 52 -9.72 15.40 9.67
CA TYR A 52 -9.89 14.04 9.18
C TYR A 52 -11.08 13.37 9.88
N ARG A 53 -11.81 12.53 9.14
CA ARG A 53 -12.92 11.75 9.69
C ARG A 53 -12.40 10.76 10.74
N ALA A 54 -13.10 10.63 11.86
CA ALA A 54 -12.83 9.61 12.85
C ALA A 54 -12.88 8.22 12.18
N ARG A 55 -11.82 7.42 12.34
CA ARG A 55 -11.82 6.03 11.87
C ARG A 55 -12.56 5.17 12.89
N GLY A 56 -13.59 4.47 12.44
CA GLY A 56 -14.22 3.41 13.22
C GLY A 56 -13.28 2.23 13.45
N ALA A 57 -13.65 1.34 14.37
CA ALA A 57 -12.93 0.10 14.60
C ALA A 57 -12.72 -0.67 13.29
N GLN A 58 -11.47 -1.01 12.98
CA GLN A 58 -11.15 -1.82 11.81
C GLN A 58 -10.67 -3.18 12.25
N SER A 59 -11.30 -4.23 11.74
CA SER A 59 -10.77 -5.57 11.83
C SER A 59 -9.88 -5.88 10.62
N GLY A 60 -8.95 -6.81 10.85
CA GLY A 60 -8.27 -7.52 9.78
C GLY A 60 -9.23 -8.32 8.91
N ILE A 61 -8.69 -8.90 7.83
CA ILE A 61 -9.43 -9.81 6.95
C ILE A 61 -8.91 -11.25 7.12
N PRO A 62 -9.79 -12.21 7.42
CA PRO A 62 -9.40 -13.62 7.44
C PRO A 62 -8.95 -14.05 6.05
N HIS A 63 -8.02 -15.01 6.02
CA HIS A 63 -7.62 -15.67 4.79
C HIS A 63 -7.87 -17.16 4.96
N GLU A 64 -8.36 -17.78 3.90
CA GLU A 64 -8.41 -19.23 3.77
C GLU A 64 -7.09 -19.73 3.19
N ILE A 65 -6.65 -20.90 3.65
CA ILE A 65 -5.44 -21.56 3.17
C ILE A 65 -5.87 -22.84 2.44
N SER A 66 -5.68 -22.89 1.12
CA SER A 66 -6.00 -24.07 0.32
C SER A 66 -4.97 -25.21 0.54
N GLY A 67 -5.31 -26.40 0.04
CA GLY A 67 -4.42 -27.57 0.05
C GLY A 67 -3.14 -27.41 -0.76
N ASP A 68 -3.05 -26.40 -1.63
CA ASP A 68 -1.85 -26.11 -2.44
C ASP A 68 -0.74 -25.45 -1.62
N CYS A 69 -0.98 -25.19 -0.33
CA CYS A 69 0.01 -24.58 0.55
C CYS A 69 1.20 -25.52 0.78
N ILE A 70 2.36 -25.13 0.28
CA ILE A 70 3.63 -25.86 0.46
C ILE A 70 4.42 -25.40 1.71
N PHE A 71 3.79 -24.68 2.64
CA PHE A 71 4.42 -24.21 3.89
C PHE A 71 5.73 -23.41 3.72
N CYS A 72 5.91 -22.70 2.61
CA CYS A 72 7.12 -21.89 2.35
C CYS A 72 7.27 -20.64 3.25
N LEU A 73 6.22 -20.27 4.00
CA LEU A 73 6.17 -19.11 4.91
C LEU A 73 6.50 -17.74 4.30
N HIS A 74 6.59 -17.60 2.98
CA HIS A 74 6.79 -16.31 2.32
C HIS A 74 5.68 -15.30 2.68
N CYS A 75 4.46 -15.78 2.93
CA CYS A 75 3.37 -14.94 3.43
C CYS A 75 3.67 -14.25 4.77
N ALA A 76 4.46 -14.88 5.65
CA ALA A 76 4.89 -14.30 6.92
C ALA A 76 6.02 -13.30 6.71
N GLU A 77 6.99 -13.62 5.85
CA GLU A 77 8.12 -12.75 5.49
C GLU A 77 7.65 -11.40 4.93
N VAL A 78 6.68 -11.42 4.01
CA VAL A 78 6.16 -10.20 3.36
C VAL A 78 5.13 -9.45 4.19
N CYS A 79 4.79 -9.92 5.40
CA CYS A 79 3.79 -9.27 6.25
C CYS A 79 4.41 -8.07 6.97
N PRO A 80 4.12 -6.81 6.57
CA PRO A 80 4.82 -5.64 7.11
C PRO A 80 4.49 -5.38 8.59
N THR A 81 3.38 -5.94 9.07
CA THR A 81 2.92 -5.77 10.45
C THR A 81 3.14 -7.00 11.29
N GLY A 82 3.67 -8.10 10.76
CA GLY A 82 3.88 -9.34 11.52
C GLY A 82 2.58 -9.96 12.08
N ALA A 83 1.45 -9.82 11.37
CA ALA A 83 0.17 -10.42 11.73
C ALA A 83 0.16 -11.96 11.54
N ILE A 84 1.05 -12.49 10.72
CA ILE A 84 1.18 -13.92 10.39
C ILE A 84 2.29 -14.55 11.23
N SER A 85 2.11 -15.81 11.62
CA SER A 85 3.10 -16.58 12.36
C SER A 85 4.37 -16.80 11.54
N THR A 86 5.55 -16.73 12.18
CA THR A 86 6.83 -17.08 11.55
C THR A 86 7.08 -18.58 11.52
N LYS A 87 6.18 -19.38 12.10
CA LYS A 87 6.29 -20.85 12.20
C LYS A 87 5.19 -21.58 11.42
N SER A 88 4.16 -20.88 10.96
CA SER A 88 3.01 -21.46 10.26
C SER A 88 2.32 -20.42 9.38
N PRO A 89 1.55 -20.80 8.35
CA PRO A 89 0.80 -19.85 7.52
C PRO A 89 -0.37 -19.18 8.26
N ALA A 90 -0.65 -19.56 9.51
CA ALA A 90 -1.75 -19.05 10.31
C ALA A 90 -1.56 -17.56 10.68
N ILE A 91 -2.68 -16.84 10.74
CA ILE A 91 -2.72 -15.49 11.32
C ILE A 91 -2.64 -15.64 12.84
N LYS A 92 -1.62 -15.03 13.46
CA LYS A 92 -1.46 -15.05 14.92
C LYS A 92 -2.15 -13.88 15.61
N ASP A 93 -2.29 -12.76 14.91
CA ASP A 93 -2.92 -11.55 15.44
C ASP A 93 -3.63 -10.79 14.31
N MET A 94 -4.96 -10.92 14.29
CA MET A 94 -5.80 -10.28 13.28
C MET A 94 -5.86 -8.76 13.42
N SER A 95 -5.66 -8.22 14.63
CA SER A 95 -5.71 -6.77 14.87
C SER A 95 -4.59 -6.03 14.16
N ARG A 96 -3.48 -6.72 13.88
CA ARG A 96 -2.33 -6.19 13.14
C ARG A 96 -2.51 -6.21 11.63
N CYS A 97 -3.56 -6.85 11.11
CA CYS A 97 -3.77 -6.95 9.67
C CYS A 97 -4.31 -5.62 9.11
N ILE A 98 -3.49 -4.96 8.30
CA ILE A 98 -3.83 -3.69 7.63
C ILE A 98 -4.46 -3.88 6.25
N LYS A 99 -4.88 -5.11 5.91
CA LYS A 99 -5.51 -5.47 4.63
C LYS A 99 -4.66 -5.11 3.39
N CYS A 100 -3.34 -5.19 3.49
CA CYS A 100 -2.42 -4.84 2.40
C CYS A 100 -2.35 -5.87 1.25
N GLN A 101 -2.92 -7.07 1.41
CA GLN A 101 -2.90 -8.17 0.42
C GLN A 101 -1.52 -8.68 -0.03
N ALA A 102 -0.42 -8.22 0.57
CA ALA A 102 0.93 -8.67 0.22
C ALA A 102 1.09 -10.20 0.34
N CYS A 103 0.56 -10.78 1.42
CA CYS A 103 0.65 -12.21 1.70
C CYS A 103 -0.07 -13.11 0.68
N ALA A 104 -1.23 -12.68 0.17
CA ALA A 104 -1.96 -13.38 -0.89
C ALA A 104 -1.25 -13.20 -2.23
N LYS A 105 -0.95 -11.94 -2.60
CA LYS A 105 -0.29 -11.58 -3.87
C LYS A 105 1.07 -12.26 -4.08
N LYS A 106 1.83 -12.45 -3.02
CA LYS A 106 3.17 -13.06 -3.07
C LYS A 106 3.16 -14.57 -2.88
N CYS A 107 2.01 -15.21 -2.63
CA CYS A 107 1.97 -16.65 -2.47
C CYS A 107 2.28 -17.32 -3.82
N PRO A 108 3.38 -18.10 -3.95
CA PRO A 108 3.78 -18.70 -5.23
C PRO A 108 2.82 -19.80 -5.69
N LYS A 109 1.97 -20.30 -4.79
CA LYS A 109 0.95 -21.33 -5.07
C LYS A 109 -0.47 -20.77 -5.13
N GLY A 110 -0.65 -19.46 -4.93
CA GLY A 110 -2.00 -18.87 -4.80
C GLY A 110 -2.81 -19.43 -3.63
N ALA A 111 -2.19 -20.18 -2.71
CA ALA A 111 -2.88 -20.95 -1.68
C ALA A 111 -3.47 -20.10 -0.55
N ARG A 112 -3.19 -18.80 -0.50
CA ARG A 112 -3.71 -17.88 0.53
C ARG A 112 -4.75 -16.96 -0.09
N ILE A 113 -6.01 -17.19 0.25
CA ILE A 113 -7.17 -16.62 -0.44
C ILE A 113 -7.94 -15.72 0.52
N VAL A 114 -8.41 -14.58 0.03
CA VAL A 114 -9.38 -13.76 0.76
C VAL A 114 -10.77 -14.21 0.35
N PRO A 115 -11.58 -14.77 1.26
CA PRO A 115 -12.92 -15.24 0.90
C PRO A 115 -13.89 -14.08 0.64
N GLY A 116 -14.99 -14.38 -0.05
CA GLY A 116 -16.14 -13.50 -0.16
C GLY A 116 -16.02 -12.35 -1.17
N GLY A 117 -15.13 -12.45 -2.16
CA GLY A 117 -15.08 -11.48 -3.27
C GLY A 117 -14.64 -10.06 -2.87
N PHE A 118 -14.05 -9.90 -1.68
CA PHE A 118 -13.72 -8.59 -1.13
C PHE A 118 -12.69 -7.87 -1.99
N VAL A 119 -11.64 -8.57 -2.44
CA VAL A 119 -10.55 -7.96 -3.21
C VAL A 119 -11.07 -7.53 -4.57
N GLU A 120 -11.85 -8.39 -5.22
CA GLU A 120 -12.50 -8.16 -6.51
C GLU A 120 -13.40 -6.92 -6.44
N THR A 121 -14.28 -6.86 -5.44
CA THR A 121 -15.16 -5.68 -5.21
C THR A 121 -14.37 -4.40 -5.01
N MET A 122 -13.24 -4.46 -4.27
CA MET A 122 -12.38 -3.29 -4.07
C MET A 122 -11.67 -2.88 -5.36
N VAL A 123 -11.18 -3.85 -6.14
CA VAL A 123 -10.54 -3.59 -7.44
C VAL A 123 -11.52 -2.92 -8.40
N GLU A 124 -12.75 -3.40 -8.50
CA GLU A 124 -13.79 -2.80 -9.35
C GLU A 124 -14.05 -1.34 -8.96
N LYS A 125 -14.32 -1.09 -7.68
CA LYS A 125 -14.58 0.27 -7.16
C LYS A 125 -13.41 1.21 -7.42
N LEU A 126 -12.19 0.78 -7.10
CA LEU A 126 -11.01 1.60 -7.29
C LEU A 126 -10.68 1.80 -8.78
N SER A 127 -10.96 0.83 -9.64
CA SER A 127 -10.78 0.98 -11.09
C SER A 127 -11.76 1.99 -11.65
N ALA A 128 -13.02 1.98 -11.20
CA ALA A 128 -14.00 3.01 -11.59
C ALA A 128 -13.59 4.42 -11.12
N MET A 129 -13.01 4.55 -9.92
CA MET A 129 -12.62 5.84 -9.37
C MET A 129 -11.26 6.35 -9.86
N CYS A 130 -10.32 5.45 -10.13
CA CYS A 130 -8.89 5.76 -10.27
C CYS A 130 -8.21 5.03 -11.44
N GLY A 131 -8.94 4.20 -12.19
CA GLY A 131 -8.40 3.40 -13.30
C GLY A 131 -8.17 4.18 -14.59
N GLU A 132 -8.83 5.33 -14.76
CA GLU A 132 -8.66 6.15 -15.97
C GLU A 132 -7.40 7.00 -15.94
N GLY A 133 -6.48 6.66 -16.85
CA GLY A 133 -5.31 7.45 -17.20
C GLY A 133 -4.22 7.52 -16.14
N ARG A 134 -3.04 8.00 -16.53
CA ARG A 134 -1.91 8.16 -15.62
C ARG A 134 -2.10 9.39 -14.74
N LYS A 135 -2.44 9.20 -13.46
CA LYS A 135 -2.44 10.28 -12.46
C LYS A 135 -1.00 10.72 -12.14
N LYS A 136 -0.69 11.98 -12.45
CA LYS A 136 0.61 12.60 -12.14
C LYS A 136 0.68 12.97 -10.65
N PRO A 137 1.86 12.86 -10.00
CA PRO A 137 2.01 13.34 -8.63
C PRO A 137 1.83 14.86 -8.59
N GLN A 138 1.23 15.36 -7.51
CA GLN A 138 1.31 16.76 -7.11
C GLN A 138 2.38 16.87 -6.02
N LEU A 139 3.30 17.82 -6.17
CA LEU A 139 4.41 18.03 -5.25
C LEU A 139 4.13 19.27 -4.42
N PHE A 140 4.39 19.18 -3.11
CA PHE A 140 4.20 20.27 -2.18
C PHE A 140 5.47 20.41 -1.34
N LEU A 141 6.02 21.62 -1.29
CA LEU A 141 7.12 22.00 -0.40
C LEU A 141 6.58 23.04 0.57
N GLY A 142 6.91 22.89 1.85
CA GLY A 142 6.57 23.92 2.84
C GLY A 142 7.48 25.12 2.67
N ARG A 143 7.02 26.28 3.14
CA ARG A 143 7.86 27.43 3.45
C ARG A 143 8.00 27.54 4.93
#